data_AF-A0A3C0ZPM7-F1
#
_entry.id   AF-A0A3C0ZPM7-F1
#
_cell.length_a   1.000
_cell.length_b   1.000
_cell.length_c   1.000
_cell.angle_alpha   90.00
_cell.angle_beta   90.00
_cell.angle_gamma   90.00
#
_symmetry.space_group_name_H-M   'P 1'
#
loop_
_entity.id
_entity.type
_entity.pdbx_description
1 polymer ?
#
loop_
_entity_poly.entity_id
_entity_poly.type
_entity_poly.pdbx_seq_one_letter_code
_entity_poly.pdbx_strand_id
1 'polypeptide(L)'
;MSTKPPSPVAEFAPETLERIAYTAVEEIPTQEPNDRNRLGFSVWMWLVDRKGSLAQAIKNSGTRTNSSPDEILKIVSKRLEEKGIKLS
;
A
#
# COMPACT_ATOMS: atom_id res chain seq x y z
N MET A 1 3.83 -11.90 -37.67
CA MET A 1 3.43 -10.98 -36.59
C MET A 1 4.48 -11.08 -35.49
N SER A 2 5.36 -10.09 -35.34
CA SER A 2 6.32 -10.04 -34.23
C SER A 2 5.84 -8.99 -33.25
N THR A 3 5.51 -9.41 -32.02
CA THR A 3 5.10 -8.48 -30.95
C THR A 3 6.36 -7.92 -30.30
N LYS A 4 6.37 -6.61 -30.05
CA LYS A 4 7.42 -5.99 -29.23
C LYS A 4 7.34 -6.57 -27.81
N PRO A 5 8.48 -6.87 -27.17
CA PRO A 5 8.46 -7.23 -25.75
C PRO A 5 7.81 -6.10 -24.94
N PRO A 6 7.12 -6.44 -23.84
CA PRO A 6 6.51 -5.43 -22.98
C PRO A 6 7.60 -4.48 -22.47
N SER A 7 7.24 -3.20 -22.32
CA SER A 7 8.15 -2.24 -21.73
C SER A 7 8.49 -2.67 -20.30
N PRO A 8 9.74 -2.48 -19.85
CA PRO A 8 10.11 -2.78 -18.47
C PRO A 8 9.26 -1.93 -17.51
N VAL A 9 8.88 -2.54 -16.38
CA VAL A 9 8.14 -1.84 -15.33
C VAL A 9 9.06 -0.80 -14.72
N ALA A 10 8.64 0.47 -14.73
CA ALA A 10 9.37 1.53 -14.05
C ALA A 10 9.22 1.36 -12.53
N GLU A 11 10.33 1.20 -11.82
CA GLU A 11 10.32 1.23 -10.36
C GLU A 11 10.27 2.67 -9.86
N PHE A 12 9.45 2.91 -8.83
CA PHE A 12 9.46 4.18 -8.12
C PHE A 12 10.77 4.34 -7.34
N ALA A 13 11.26 5.58 -7.24
CA ALA A 13 12.42 5.86 -6.41
C ALA A 13 12.13 5.52 -4.92
N PRO A 14 13.12 5.08 -4.14
CA PRO A 14 12.93 4.62 -2.76
C PRO A 14 12.22 5.62 -1.84
N GLU A 15 12.45 6.90 -2.08
CA GLU A 15 11.98 8.02 -1.29
C GLU A 15 10.55 8.48 -1.63
N THR A 16 9.96 7.97 -2.71
CA THR A 16 8.61 8.41 -3.09
C THR A 16 7.54 7.81 -2.18
N LEU A 17 6.44 8.56 -1.99
CA LEU A 17 5.31 8.10 -1.18
C LEU A 17 4.67 6.84 -1.76
N GLU A 18 4.71 6.66 -3.08
CA GLU A 18 4.27 5.44 -3.76
C GLU A 18 5.08 4.25 -3.25
N ARG A 19 6.41 4.30 -3.37
CA ARG A 19 7.26 3.19 -2.94
C ARG A 19 7.08 2.90 -1.45
N ILE A 20 6.98 3.93 -0.62
CA ILE A 20 6.71 3.81 0.81
C ILE A 20 5.39 3.07 1.06
N ALA A 21 4.31 3.47 0.41
CA ALA A 21 2.99 2.86 0.58
C ALA A 21 2.94 1.40 0.12
N TYR A 22 3.46 1.11 -1.07
CA TYR A 22 3.44 -0.25 -1.63
C TYR A 22 4.33 -1.21 -0.85
N THR A 23 5.50 -0.76 -0.36
CA THR A 23 6.32 -1.58 0.54
C THR A 23 5.67 -1.76 1.92
N ALA A 24 4.94 -0.77 2.43
CA ALA A 24 4.28 -0.88 3.74
C ALA A 24 3.19 -1.98 3.78
N VAL A 25 2.67 -2.39 2.62
CA VAL A 25 1.62 -3.40 2.50
C VAL A 25 2.11 -4.73 1.94
N GLU A 26 3.42 -4.85 1.65
CA GLU A 26 4.00 -5.98 0.91
C GLU A 26 3.77 -7.35 1.58
N GLU A 27 3.76 -7.37 2.91
CA GLU A 27 3.61 -8.58 3.72
C GLU A 27 2.16 -8.93 4.05
N ILE A 28 1.19 -8.08 3.65
CA ILE A 28 -0.22 -8.35 3.95
C ILE A 28 -0.67 -9.56 3.12
N PRO A 29 -1.16 -10.63 3.76
CA PRO A 29 -1.68 -11.79 3.05
C PRO A 29 -2.98 -11.39 2.36
N THR A 30 -3.04 -11.52 1.05
CA THR A 30 -4.24 -11.20 0.26
C THR A 30 -4.62 -12.37 -0.62
N GLN A 31 -5.90 -12.44 -1.01
CA GLN A 31 -6.37 -13.51 -1.91
C GLN A 31 -5.73 -13.41 -3.29
N GLU A 32 -5.62 -12.19 -3.84
CA GLU A 32 -4.93 -11.91 -5.10
C GLU A 32 -3.84 -10.85 -4.92
N PRO A 33 -2.79 -10.82 -5.77
CA PRO A 33 -1.79 -9.75 -5.76
C PRO A 33 -2.42 -8.36 -5.95
N ASN A 34 -3.49 -8.27 -6.75
CA ASN A 34 -4.16 -7.00 -7.01
C ASN A 34 -4.89 -6.44 -5.78
N ASP A 35 -5.31 -7.28 -4.83
CA ASP A 35 -5.91 -6.80 -3.58
C ASP A 35 -4.87 -6.03 -2.76
N ARG A 36 -3.62 -6.50 -2.74
CA ARG A 36 -2.51 -5.77 -2.12
C ARG A 36 -2.21 -4.46 -2.81
N ASN A 37 -2.32 -4.42 -4.15
CA ASN A 37 -2.16 -3.17 -4.91
C ASN A 37 -3.25 -2.15 -4.55
N ARG A 38 -4.50 -2.59 -4.34
CA ARG A 38 -5.59 -1.73 -3.87
C ARG A 38 -5.33 -1.18 -2.47
N LEU A 39 -4.79 -2.00 -1.57
CA LEU A 39 -4.36 -1.57 -0.25
C LEU A 39 -3.27 -0.51 -0.34
N GLY A 40 -2.21 -0.78 -1.12
CA GLY A 40 -1.10 0.15 -1.34
C GLY A 40 -1.56 1.48 -1.93
N PHE A 41 -2.45 1.44 -2.92
CA PHE A 41 -3.04 2.65 -3.51
C PHE A 41 -3.83 3.47 -2.48
N SER A 42 -4.62 2.82 -1.62
CA SER A 42 -5.41 3.50 -0.60
C SER A 42 -4.52 4.15 0.48
N VAL A 43 -3.44 3.47 0.87
CA VAL A 43 -2.42 4.02 1.78
C VAL A 43 -1.69 5.19 1.13
N TRP A 44 -1.31 5.07 -0.14
CA TRP A 44 -0.67 6.15 -0.89
C TRP A 44 -1.56 7.39 -0.98
N MET A 45 -2.84 7.22 -1.34
CA MET A 45 -3.82 8.31 -1.36
C MET A 45 -3.90 9.01 0.00
N TRP A 46 -3.90 8.25 1.10
CA TRP A 46 -3.85 8.84 2.44
C TRP A 46 -2.54 9.56 2.74
N LEU A 47 -1.38 9.06 2.29
CA LEU A 47 -0.11 9.74 2.46
C LEU A 47 -0.05 11.09 1.75
N VAL A 48 -0.63 11.17 0.54
CA VAL A 48 -0.68 12.36 -0.31
C VAL A 48 -1.67 13.39 0.25
N ASP A 49 -2.91 12.98 0.52
CA ASP A 49 -3.99 13.90 0.87
C ASP A 49 -4.13 14.14 2.38
N ARG A 50 -3.66 13.20 3.21
CA ARG A 50 -3.85 13.17 4.68
C ARG A 50 -5.30 13.36 5.13
N LYS A 51 -6.25 12.95 4.30
CA LYS A 51 -7.69 13.01 4.59
C LYS A 51 -8.13 11.79 5.40
N GLY A 52 -8.79 12.04 6.53
CA GLY A 52 -9.26 10.98 7.42
C GLY A 52 -8.12 10.24 8.13
N SER A 53 -8.41 9.06 8.65
CA SER A 53 -7.42 8.23 9.35
C SER A 53 -6.86 7.13 8.44
N LEU A 54 -5.66 6.65 8.76
CA LEU A 54 -5.07 5.47 8.10
C LEU A 54 -5.99 4.24 8.21
N ALA A 55 -6.65 4.07 9.36
CA ALA A 55 -7.63 3.01 9.58
C ALA A 55 -8.80 3.10 8.57
N GLN A 56 -9.27 4.31 8.29
CA GLN A 56 -10.32 4.53 7.29
C GLN A 56 -9.83 4.21 5.87
N ALA A 57 -8.60 4.58 5.52
CA ALA A 57 -8.01 4.26 4.23
C ALA A 57 -7.88 2.74 4.03
N ILE A 58 -7.42 2.01 5.05
CA ILE A 58 -7.32 0.55 5.03
C ILE A 58 -8.70 -0.08 4.87
N LYS A 59 -9.69 0.36 5.65
CA LYS A 59 -11.06 -0.15 5.57
C LYS A 59 -11.70 0.11 4.20
N ASN A 60 -11.46 1.27 3.60
CA ASN A 60 -12.02 1.66 2.31
C ASN A 60 -11.31 0.99 1.12
N SER A 61 -10.15 0.36 1.32
CA SER A 61 -9.40 -0.30 0.25
C SER A 61 -10.15 -1.48 -0.40
N GLY A 62 -11.12 -2.07 0.31
CA GLY A 62 -11.84 -3.25 -0.16
C GLY A 62 -10.92 -4.47 -0.38
N THR A 63 -9.79 -4.52 0.34
CA THR A 63 -8.79 -5.58 0.23
C THR A 63 -9.38 -6.91 0.70
N ARG A 64 -9.34 -7.94 -0.14
CA ARG A 64 -9.76 -9.30 0.22
C ARG A 64 -8.60 -10.02 0.93
N THR A 65 -8.73 -10.15 2.24
CA THR A 65 -7.73 -10.73 3.14
C THR A 65 -8.41 -11.45 4.31
N ASN A 66 -7.69 -12.39 4.91
CA ASN A 66 -8.12 -13.07 6.14
C ASN A 66 -7.65 -12.33 7.41
N SER A 67 -6.79 -11.33 7.28
CA SER A 67 -6.35 -10.49 8.40
C SER A 67 -7.43 -9.51 8.83
N SER A 68 -7.51 -9.22 10.13
CA SER A 68 -8.43 -8.20 10.63
C SER A 68 -7.98 -6.78 10.24
N PRO A 69 -8.90 -5.81 10.11
CA PRO A 69 -8.51 -4.41 9.85
C PRO A 69 -7.51 -3.85 10.87
N ASP A 70 -7.63 -4.24 12.14
CA ASP A 70 -6.74 -3.79 13.22
C ASP A 70 -5.33 -4.39 13.09
N GLU A 71 -5.23 -5.66 12.67
CA GLU A 71 -3.96 -6.32 12.40
C GLU A 71 -3.24 -5.65 11.22
N ILE A 72 -3.98 -5.39 10.13
CA ILE A 72 -3.44 -4.68 8.96
C ILE A 72 -2.99 -3.28 9.37
N LEU A 73 -3.80 -2.56 10.15
CA LEU A 73 -3.45 -1.24 10.67
C LEU A 73 -2.17 -1.29 11.48
N LYS A 74 -1.99 -2.29 12.35
CA LYS A 74 -0.78 -2.45 13.16
C LYS A 74 0.46 -2.68 12.30
N ILE A 75 0.37 -3.56 11.30
CA ILE A 75 1.47 -3.86 10.38
C ILE A 75 1.83 -2.62 9.56
N VAL A 76 0.84 -2.01 8.90
CA VAL A 76 1.05 -0.86 8.03
C VAL A 76 1.56 0.34 8.83
N SER A 77 0.99 0.62 10.00
CA SER A 77 1.45 1.71 10.88
C SER A 77 2.92 1.55 11.25
N LYS A 78 3.31 0.36 11.73
CA LYS A 78 4.70 0.06 12.08
C LYS A 78 5.64 0.26 10.88
N ARG A 79 5.26 -0.23 9.71
CA ARG A 79 6.07 -0.10 8.48
C ARG A 79 6.21 1.35 8.01
N LEU A 80 5.15 2.15 8.16
CA LEU A 80 5.18 3.56 7.84
C LEU A 80 6.08 4.34 8.81
N GLU A 81 6.01 4.04 10.10
CA GLU A 81 6.90 4.61 11.12
C GLU A 81 8.38 4.24 10.89
N GLU A 82 8.67 2.98 10.53
CA GLU A 82 10.02 2.52 10.13
C GLU A 82 10.57 3.32 8.93
N LYS A 83 9.69 3.86 8.08
CA LYS A 83 10.03 4.70 6.92
C LYS A 83 9.99 6.20 7.25
N GLY A 84 9.85 6.58 8.52
CA GLY A 84 9.88 7.96 8.98
C GLY A 84 8.56 8.72 8.85
N ILE A 85 7.46 8.04 8.53
CA ILE A 85 6.14 8.67 8.44
C ILE A 85 5.54 8.83 9.84
N LYS A 86 5.20 10.06 10.21
CA LYS A 86 4.43 10.34 11.42
C LYS A 86 2.95 10.06 11.19
N LEU A 87 2.36 9.29 12.10
CA LEU A 87 0.93 9.01 12.18
C LEU A 87 0.34 9.97 13.21
N SER A 88 -0.22 11.10 12.75
CA SER A 88 -0.85 12.13 13.58
C SER A 88 -2.36 12.01 13.55
#